data_AF-A0A4Q5UC97-F1
#
_entry.id   AF-A0A4Q5UC97-F1
#
_cell.length_a   1.000
_cell.length_b   1.000
_cell.length_c   1.000
_cell.angle_alpha   90.00
_cell.angle_beta   90.00
_cell.angle_gamma   90.00
#
_symmetry.space_group_name_H-M   'P 1'
#
loop_
_entity.id
_entity.type
_entity.pdbx_description
1 polymer ?
#
loop_
_entity_poly.entity_id
_entity_poly.type
_entity_poly.pdbx_seq_one_letter_code
_entity_poly.pdbx_strand_id
1 'polypeptide(L)' 'MFKQLLQKNRDMIHGAFVINEEGNKVLFRYTMQLENINFNEFEGAINSLGLLLSEYYQQIINFSKL' A
#
# COMPACT_ATOMS: atom_id res chain seq x y z
N MET A 1 -15.32 2.11 0.97
CA MET A 1 -13.97 1.55 1.13
C MET A 1 -13.17 1.56 -0.17
N PHE A 2 -13.43 0.68 -1.15
CA PHE A 2 -12.55 0.49 -2.31
C PHE A 2 -12.26 1.76 -3.13
N LYS A 3 -13.25 2.62 -3.38
CA LYS A 3 -13.02 3.93 -4.03
C LYS A 3 -12.01 4.79 -3.28
N GLN A 4 -12.08 4.83 -1.95
CA GLN A 4 -11.17 5.62 -1.12
C GLN A 4 -9.76 5.03 -1.13
N LEU A 5 -9.63 3.70 -1.13
CA LEU A 5 -8.33 3.03 -1.30
C LEU A 5 -7.70 3.37 -2.66
N LEU A 6 -8.49 3.30 -3.74
CA LEU A 6 -8.03 3.66 -5.07
C LEU A 6 -7.63 5.14 -5.18
N GLN A 7 -8.37 6.04 -4.52
CA GLN A 7 -8.01 7.45 -4.45
C GLN A 7 -6.72 7.67 -3.65
N LYS A 8 -6.54 6.97 -2.51
CA LYS A 8 -5.31 7.06 -1.71
C LYS A 8 -4.08 6.60 -2.49
N ASN A 9 -4.21 5.63 -3.40
CA ASN A 9 -3.09 5.20 -4.26
C ASN A 9 -2.46 6.34 -5.07
N ARG A 10 -3.19 7.43 -5.36
CA ARG A 10 -2.65 8.61 -6.05
C ARG A 10 -1.55 9.32 -5.27
N ASP A 11 -1.64 9.29 -3.95
CA ASP A 11 -0.76 10.06 -3.05
C ASP A 11 0.35 9.19 -2.45
N MET A 12 0.45 7.92 -2.87
CA MET A 12 1.42 6.96 -2.35
C MET A 12 2.75 7.06 -3.09
N ILE A 13 3.86 7.03 -2.35
CA ILE A 13 5.22 7.12 -2.90
C ILE A 13 5.62 5.77 -3.52
N HIS A 14 5.44 4.66 -2.79
CA HIS A 14 5.70 3.31 -3.27
C HIS A 14 4.45 2.44 -3.16
N GLY A 15 4.25 1.62 -4.19
CA GLY A 15 3.20 0.61 -4.23
C GLY A 15 1.79 1.18 -4.29
N ALA A 16 0.82 0.30 -4.10
CA ALA A 16 -0.60 0.62 -4.12
C ALA A 16 -1.41 -0.42 -3.32
N PHE A 17 -2.58 0.00 -2.83
CA PHE A 17 -3.63 -0.94 -2.43
C PHE A 17 -4.23 -1.62 -3.67
N VAL A 18 -4.29 -2.94 -3.62
CA VAL A 18 -4.88 -3.80 -4.66
C VAL A 18 -5.86 -4.79 -4.02
N ILE A 19 -6.75 -5.36 -4.81
CA ILE A 19 -7.62 -6.46 -4.38
C ILE A 19 -7.04 -7.76 -4.95
N ASN A 20 -7.09 -8.85 -4.19
CA ASN A 20 -6.73 -10.16 -4.72
C ASN A 20 -7.71 -10.66 -5.80
N GLU A 21 -7.35 -11.73 -6.49
CA GLU A 21 -8.13 -12.28 -7.60
C GLU A 21 -9.55 -12.69 -7.18
N GLU A 22 -9.72 -13.19 -5.95
CA GLU A 22 -11.01 -13.60 -5.40
C GLU A 22 -11.88 -12.41 -4.93
N GLY A 23 -11.36 -11.18 -4.93
CA GLY A 23 -12.12 -10.00 -4.54
C GLY A 23 -12.33 -9.81 -3.03
N ASN A 24 -11.74 -10.64 -2.18
CA ASN A 24 -12.05 -10.73 -0.75
C ASN A 24 -10.94 -10.23 0.19
N LYS A 25 -9.79 -9.82 -0.33
CA LYS A 25 -8.68 -9.26 0.44
C LYS A 25 -8.12 -8.01 -0.22
N VAL A 26 -7.87 -7.00 0.60
CA VAL A 26 -7.05 -5.85 0.21
C VAL A 26 -5.59 -6.16 0.56
N LEU A 27 -4.70 -5.99 -0.40
CA LEU A 27 -3.26 -6.19 -0.26
C LEU A 27 -2.54 -4.87 -0.53
N PHE A 28 -1.38 -4.67 0.09
CA PHE A 28 -0.41 -3.70 -0.40
C PHE A 28 0.53 -4.40 -1.38
N ARG A 29 0.73 -3.83 -2.57
CA ARG A 29 1.64 -4.38 -3.58
C ARG A 29 2.62 -3.31 -4.05
N TYR A 30 3.90 -3.64 -3.97
CA TYR A 30 4.99 -2.93 -4.62
C TYR A 30 5.83 -3.94 -5.40
N THR A 31 6.25 -3.59 -6.61
CA THR A 31 7.00 -4.48 -7.49
C THR A 31 8.09 -3.69 -8.18
N MET A 32 9.31 -4.21 -8.15
CA MET A 32 10.49 -3.62 -8.76
C MET A 32 11.28 -4.71 -9.50
N GLN A 33 11.91 -4.35 -10.61
CA GLN A 33 12.78 -5.27 -11.34
C GLN A 33 14.00 -5.63 -10.50
N LEU A 34 14.43 -6.88 -10.56
CA LEU A 34 15.52 -7.40 -9.73
C LEU A 34 16.86 -6.69 -9.97
N GLU A 35 17.12 -6.20 -11.18
CA GLU A 35 18.35 -5.45 -11.49
C GLU A 35 18.38 -4.06 -10.85
N ASN A 36 17.21 -3.47 -10.57
CA ASN A 36 17.10 -2.13 -10.01
C ASN A 36 16.95 -2.12 -8.49
N ILE A 37 16.62 -3.26 -7.87
CA ILE A 37 16.43 -3.31 -6.42
C ILE A 37 17.78 -3.35 -5.71
N ASN A 38 18.03 -2.33 -4.89
CA ASN A 38 19.14 -2.26 -3.96
C ASN A 38 18.61 -2.01 -2.54
N PHE A 39 19.52 -1.99 -1.55
CA PHE A 39 19.12 -1.81 -0.16
C PHE A 39 18.32 -0.53 0.09
N ASN A 40 18.72 0.59 -0.52
CA ASN A 40 18.07 1.88 -0.33
C ASN A 40 16.65 1.90 -0.93
N GLU A 41 16.44 1.26 -2.09
CA GLU A 41 15.11 1.12 -2.68
C GLU A 41 14.19 0.25 -1.82
N PHE A 42 14.72 -0.84 -1.27
CA PHE A 42 13.97 -1.71 -0.36
C PHE A 42 13.61 -1.00 0.95
N GLU A 43 14.58 -0.33 1.57
CA GLU A 43 14.36 0.46 2.78
C GLU A 43 13.38 1.60 2.55
N GLY A 44 13.49 2.33 1.43
CA GLY A 44 12.57 3.39 1.03
C GLY A 44 11.13 2.89 0.87
N ALA A 45 10.95 1.72 0.25
CA ALA A 45 9.64 1.09 0.15
C ALA A 45 9.03 0.76 1.52
N ILE A 46 9.81 0.17 2.44
CA ILE A 46 9.35 -0.16 3.80
C ILE A 46 9.03 1.11 4.61
N ASN A 47 9.91 2.13 4.57
CA ASN A 47 9.69 3.38 5.28
C ASN A 47 8.44 4.12 4.78
N SER A 48 8.22 4.15 3.46
CA SER A 48 7.02 4.77 2.88
C SER A 48 5.73 4.04 3.27
N LEU A 49 5.77 2.71 3.36
CA LEU A 49 4.65 1.91 3.85
C LEU A 49 4.40 2.22 5.34
N GLY A 50 5.45 2.35 6.13
CA GLY A 50 5.36 2.77 7.53
C GLY A 50 4.65 4.13 7.67
N LEU A 51 5.08 5.13 6.90
CA LEU A 51 4.46 6.47 6.89
C LEU A 51 2.99 6.41 6.47
N LEU A 52 2.68 5.70 5.39
CA LEU A 52 1.30 5.49 4.93
C LEU A 52 0.42 4.93 6.05
N LEU A 53 0.91 3.89 6.74
CA LEU A 53 0.17 3.27 7.84
C LEU A 53 0.01 4.25 9.00
N SER A 54 1.06 4.98 9.41
CA SER A 54 0.97 5.98 10.48
C SER A 54 -0.01 7.11 10.17
N GLU A 55 -0.13 7.54 8.92
CA GLU A 55 -1.06 8.60 8.52
C GLU A 55 -2.49 8.11 8.28
N TYR A 56 -2.66 6.86 7.85
CA TYR A 56 -3.92 6.33 7.35
C TYR A 56 -4.49 5.16 8.18
N TYR A 57 -3.88 4.83 9.32
CA TYR A 57 -4.28 3.68 10.15
C TYR A 57 -5.74 3.76 10.58
N GLN A 58 -6.23 4.96 10.90
CA GLN A 58 -7.59 5.13 11.43
C GLN A 58 -8.63 4.74 10.36
N GLN A 59 -8.41 5.12 9.10
CA GLN A 59 -9.24 4.73 7.96
C GLN A 59 -9.13 3.23 7.70
N ILE A 60 -7.91 2.66 7.76
CA ILE A 60 -7.68 1.21 7.58
C ILE A 60 -8.45 0.40 8.64
N ILE A 61 -8.41 0.80 9.92
CA ILE A 61 -9.17 0.16 11.00
C ILE A 61 -10.69 0.30 10.78
N ASN A 62 -11.15 1.44 10.28
CA ASN A 62 -12.57 1.62 9.99
C ASN A 62 -13.02 0.71 8.84
N PHE A 63 -12.16 0.49 7.84
CA PHE A 63 -12.42 -0.42 6.74
C PHE A 63 -12.48 -1.89 7.18
N SER A 64 -11.67 -2.30 8.15
CA SER A 64 -11.67 -3.70 8.63
C SER A 64 -12.90 -4.09 9.44
N LYS A 65 -13.78 -3.13 9.76
CA LYS A 65 -15.04 -3.34 10.50
C LYS A 65 -16.25 -3.46 9.58
N LEU A 66 -16.08 -3.22 8.27
CA LEU A 66 -17.10 -3.36 7.24
C LEU A 66 -17.18 -4.81 6.78
#